data_AF-A0A7C5L6M8-F1
#
_entry.id   AF-A0A7C5L6M8-F1
#
_cell.length_a   1.000
_cell.length_b   1.000
_cell.length_c   1.000
_cell.angle_alpha   90.00
_cell.angle_beta   90.00
_cell.angle_gamma   90.00
#
_symmetry.space_group_name_H-M   'P 1'
#
loop_
_entity.id
_entity.type
_entity.pdbx_description
1 polymer ?
#
loop_
_entity_poly.entity_id
_entity_poly.type
_entity_poly.pdbx_seq_one_letter_code
_entity_poly.pdbx_strand_id
1 'polypeptide(L)'
;GDLVSATQLTGVFSAKRVGDLLPFCHPVTVDFVEVQVRVNEEDVEVRATVGGIGRTGYEMEALTAVSVALLNVYDMCKGVDSTMVIEEIRLTEKSGGKSDWERDLSGVRVNVLSPREDLREIAVGYLKKLSAEISRDAHLLLILGEPYALEERISAFESVVAFHDFRRDPTGAGSEIRIGRDREGRLVVLIPESEDKLRFFFETFGGVLRSLL
;
A
#
# COMPACT_ATOMS: atom_id res chain seq x y z
N GLY A 1 0.66 17.25 27.76
CA GLY A 1 1.13 15.94 28.27
C GLY A 1 2.25 15.46 27.37
N ASP A 2 2.86 14.32 27.70
CA ASP A 2 3.85 13.67 26.82
C ASP A 2 3.13 12.96 25.67
N LEU A 3 3.18 13.56 24.48
CA LEU A 3 2.52 13.07 23.27
C LEU A 3 3.04 11.68 22.87
N VAL A 4 4.37 11.49 22.89
CA VAL A 4 5.03 10.27 22.39
C VAL A 4 4.64 9.10 23.26
N SER A 5 4.87 9.19 24.58
CA SER A 5 4.55 8.11 25.50
C SER A 5 3.06 7.78 25.53
N ALA A 6 2.18 8.80 25.49
CA ALA A 6 0.73 8.59 25.47
C ALA A 6 0.27 7.90 24.17
N THR A 7 0.85 8.26 23.03
CA THR A 7 0.53 7.69 21.73
C THR A 7 1.00 6.23 21.65
N GLN A 8 2.22 5.93 22.10
CA GLN A 8 2.73 4.57 22.18
C GLN A 8 1.83 3.68 23.05
N LEU A 9 1.48 4.18 24.24
CA LEU A 9 0.62 3.45 25.17
C LEU A 9 -0.77 3.18 24.59
N THR A 10 -1.34 4.17 23.90
CA THR A 10 -2.64 4.05 23.23
C THR A 10 -2.60 2.99 22.13
N GLY A 11 -1.55 2.96 21.31
CA GLY A 11 -1.37 1.92 20.30
C GLY A 11 -1.25 0.52 20.92
N VAL A 12 -0.49 0.37 22.01
CA VAL A 12 -0.35 -0.92 22.71
C VAL A 12 -1.67 -1.43 23.27
N PHE A 13 -2.47 -0.55 23.88
CA PHE A 13 -3.77 -0.94 24.44
C PHE A 13 -4.79 -1.30 23.37
N SER A 14 -4.86 -0.52 22.29
CA SER A 14 -5.82 -0.74 21.21
C SER A 14 -5.55 -2.03 20.43
N ALA A 15 -4.27 -2.37 20.19
CA ALA A 15 -3.88 -3.65 19.60
C ALA A 15 -4.49 -4.86 20.34
N LYS A 16 -4.64 -4.77 21.66
CA LYS A 16 -5.15 -5.86 22.51
C LYS A 16 -6.68 -5.89 22.61
N ARG A 17 -7.36 -4.93 22.00
CA ARG A 17 -8.83 -4.78 22.06
C ARG A 17 -9.51 -4.90 20.70
N VAL A 18 -8.83 -5.41 19.68
CA VAL A 18 -9.42 -5.57 18.34
C VAL A 18 -10.68 -6.43 18.37
N GLY A 19 -10.72 -7.50 19.17
CA GLY A 19 -11.91 -8.33 19.33
C GLY A 19 -13.14 -7.59 19.88
N ASP A 20 -12.93 -6.50 20.62
CA ASP A 20 -14.01 -5.65 21.13
C ASP A 20 -14.50 -4.64 20.08
N LEU A 21 -13.61 -4.27 19.14
CA LEU A 21 -13.86 -3.24 18.12
C LEU A 21 -14.39 -3.80 16.80
N LEU A 22 -13.91 -4.98 16.40
CA LEU A 22 -14.19 -5.60 15.10
C LEU A 22 -14.84 -6.98 15.32
N PRO A 23 -16.19 -7.07 15.31
CA PRO A 23 -16.93 -8.28 15.70
C PRO A 23 -16.64 -9.55 14.89
N PHE A 24 -16.08 -9.41 13.69
CA PHE A 24 -15.74 -10.53 12.80
C PHE A 24 -14.24 -10.85 12.78
N CYS A 25 -13.41 -10.11 13.53
CA CYS A 25 -12.03 -10.51 13.76
C CYS A 25 -12.02 -11.69 14.73
N HIS A 26 -11.23 -12.71 14.40
CA HIS A 26 -11.04 -13.82 15.34
C HIS A 26 -10.28 -13.31 16.56
N PRO A 27 -10.72 -13.62 17.78
CA PRO A 27 -9.94 -13.30 18.96
C PRO A 27 -8.56 -13.97 18.88
N VAL A 28 -7.49 -13.17 19.02
CA VAL A 28 -6.11 -13.65 19.04
C VAL A 28 -5.42 -13.29 20.35
N THR A 29 -4.55 -14.18 20.83
CA THR A 29 -3.66 -13.89 21.95
C THR A 29 -2.48 -13.08 21.41
N VAL A 30 -2.35 -11.83 21.87
CA VAL A 30 -1.24 -10.97 21.47
C VAL A 30 -0.06 -11.16 22.41
N ASP A 31 1.02 -11.75 21.91
CA ASP A 31 2.24 -12.01 22.69
C ASP A 31 3.20 -10.81 22.67
N PHE A 32 3.22 -10.06 21.57
CA PHE A 32 4.12 -8.93 21.35
C PHE A 32 3.38 -7.76 20.70
N VAL A 33 3.59 -6.56 21.26
CA VAL A 33 3.21 -5.29 20.64
C VAL A 33 4.34 -4.30 20.84
N GLU A 34 4.83 -3.75 19.76
CA GLU A 34 5.72 -2.59 19.77
C GLU A 34 5.06 -1.45 19.00
N VAL A 35 5.11 -0.25 19.56
CA VAL A 35 4.65 0.97 18.90
C VAL A 35 5.77 2.01 18.96
N GLN A 36 6.16 2.49 17.79
CA GLN A 36 7.16 3.52 17.59
C GLN A 36 6.47 4.78 17.10
N VAL A 37 6.84 5.92 17.67
CA VAL A 37 6.32 7.24 17.29
C VAL A 37 7.52 8.12 16.97
N ARG A 38 7.51 8.71 15.79
CA ARG A 38 8.52 9.68 15.34
C ARG A 38 7.83 10.99 15.04
N VAL A 39 8.33 12.06 15.65
CA VAL A 39 7.88 13.42 15.37
C VAL A 39 8.88 14.01 14.40
N ASN A 40 8.44 14.25 13.16
CA ASN A 40 9.22 14.87 12.09
C ASN A 40 8.92 16.38 12.05
N GLU A 41 9.54 17.09 11.10
CA GLU A 41 9.30 18.53 10.93
C GLU A 41 7.87 18.83 10.45
N GLU A 42 7.31 17.98 9.59
CA GLU A 42 6.00 18.20 8.94
C GLU A 42 4.90 17.22 9.39
N ASP A 43 5.27 16.10 10.03
CA ASP A 43 4.33 15.02 10.35
C ASP A 43 4.69 14.25 11.64
N VAL A 44 3.77 13.37 12.04
CA VAL A 44 4.00 12.38 13.10
C VAL A 44 3.79 10.98 12.50
N GLU A 45 4.87 10.22 12.42
CA GLU A 45 4.86 8.84 11.93
C GLU A 45 4.63 7.86 13.10
N VAL A 46 3.70 6.93 12.93
CA VAL A 46 3.46 5.84 13.88
C VAL A 46 3.64 4.50 13.18
N ARG A 47 4.49 3.64 13.76
CA ARG A 47 4.71 2.27 13.30
C ARG A 47 4.35 1.29 14.41
N ALA A 48 3.59 0.25 14.09
CA ALA A 48 3.27 -0.83 15.02
C ALA A 48 3.71 -2.18 14.47
N THR A 49 4.29 -2.99 15.34
CA THR A 49 4.61 -4.40 15.09
C THR A 49 3.84 -5.23 16.10
N VAL A 50 3.00 -6.16 15.62
CA VAL A 50 2.21 -7.05 16.46
C VAL A 50 2.52 -8.49 16.08
N GLY A 51 2.69 -9.35 17.07
CA GLY A 51 2.99 -10.76 16.83
C GLY A 51 2.52 -11.66 17.97
N GLY A 52 2.38 -12.94 17.63
CA GLY A 52 2.08 -13.99 18.58
C GLY A 52 1.86 -15.33 17.88
N ILE A 53 1.52 -16.35 18.67
CA ILE A 53 1.24 -17.70 18.16
C ILE A 53 -0.27 -17.87 17.96
N GLY A 54 -0.71 -17.86 16.70
CA GLY A 54 -2.13 -17.91 16.35
C GLY A 54 -2.42 -18.75 15.10
N ARG A 55 -3.70 -19.10 14.91
CA ARG A 55 -4.20 -19.75 13.68
C ARG A 55 -4.57 -18.76 12.58
N THR A 56 -4.55 -17.47 12.90
CA THR A 56 -4.80 -16.34 12.00
C THR A 56 -3.67 -15.32 12.17
N GLY A 57 -3.53 -14.40 11.22
CA GLY A 57 -2.58 -13.29 11.32
C GLY A 57 -3.04 -12.18 12.25
N TYR A 58 -2.14 -11.22 12.48
CA TYR A 58 -2.29 -10.09 13.40
C TYR A 58 -2.41 -8.73 12.66
N GLU A 59 -2.82 -8.76 11.39
CA GLU A 59 -2.88 -7.56 10.54
C GLU A 59 -3.82 -6.51 11.14
N MET A 60 -4.96 -6.95 11.68
CA MET A 60 -5.97 -6.07 12.23
C MET A 60 -5.53 -5.45 13.55
N GLU A 61 -4.75 -6.16 14.35
CA GLU A 61 -4.12 -5.67 15.57
C GLU A 61 -3.09 -4.59 15.26
N ALA A 62 -2.24 -4.80 14.25
CA ALA A 62 -1.26 -3.80 13.83
C ALA A 62 -1.93 -2.54 13.25
N LEU A 63 -2.91 -2.70 12.35
CA LEU A 63 -3.64 -1.59 11.74
C LEU A 63 -4.46 -0.80 12.77
N THR A 64 -5.09 -1.50 13.72
CA THR A 64 -5.84 -0.85 14.80
C THR A 64 -4.91 -0.07 15.73
N ALA A 65 -3.74 -0.64 16.08
CA ALA A 65 -2.75 0.03 16.92
C ALA A 65 -2.33 1.39 16.34
N VAL A 66 -1.97 1.42 15.05
CA VAL A 66 -1.57 2.66 14.37
C VAL A 66 -2.74 3.63 14.28
N SER A 67 -3.93 3.15 13.90
CA SER A 67 -5.11 4.00 13.73
C SER A 67 -5.50 4.72 15.02
N VAL A 68 -5.57 3.99 16.13
CA VAL A 68 -5.98 4.57 17.42
C VAL A 68 -4.85 5.42 18.03
N ALA A 69 -3.59 5.06 17.82
CA ALA A 69 -2.46 5.91 18.18
C ALA A 69 -2.51 7.26 17.45
N LEU A 70 -2.79 7.27 16.14
CA LEU A 70 -2.94 8.50 15.36
C LEU A 70 -4.17 9.32 15.81
N LEU A 71 -5.27 8.67 16.20
CA LEU A 71 -6.40 9.37 16.82
C LEU A 71 -6.01 10.04 18.15
N ASN A 72 -5.14 9.43 18.95
CA ASN A 72 -4.61 10.08 20.16
C ASN A 72 -3.73 11.28 19.82
N VAL A 73 -2.89 11.20 18.78
CA VAL A 73 -2.12 12.36 18.29
C VAL A 73 -3.07 13.49 17.93
N TYR A 74 -4.11 13.19 17.15
CA TYR A 74 -5.12 14.16 16.78
C TYR A 74 -5.81 14.75 18.02
N ASP A 75 -6.26 13.91 18.95
CA ASP A 75 -6.95 14.37 20.17
C ASP A 75 -6.08 15.32 21.02
N MET A 76 -4.80 15.01 21.16
CA MET A 76 -3.86 15.81 21.94
C MET A 76 -3.45 17.11 21.23
N CYS A 77 -3.44 17.14 19.90
CA CYS A 77 -2.96 18.28 19.11
C CYS A 77 -4.07 19.13 18.45
N LYS A 78 -5.33 18.68 18.42
CA LYS A 78 -6.45 19.40 17.76
C LYS A 78 -6.70 20.82 18.27
N GLY A 79 -6.25 21.12 19.49
CA GLY A 79 -6.30 22.48 20.05
C GLY A 79 -5.26 23.43 19.47
N VAL A 80 -4.21 22.90 18.85
CA VAL A 80 -3.16 23.65 18.14
C VAL A 80 -3.50 23.75 16.66
N ASP A 81 -3.86 22.62 16.04
CA ASP A 81 -4.26 22.56 14.64
C ASP A 81 -5.40 21.55 14.46
N SER A 82 -6.59 22.03 14.11
CA SER A 82 -7.74 21.16 13.83
C SER A 82 -7.79 20.65 12.38
N THR A 83 -6.88 21.11 11.52
CA THR A 83 -6.83 20.75 10.09
C THR A 83 -5.94 19.55 9.78
N MET A 84 -5.25 19.00 10.80
CA MET A 84 -4.45 17.79 10.69
C MET A 84 -5.22 16.66 9.98
N VAL A 85 -4.50 15.88 9.17
CA VAL A 85 -5.06 14.73 8.45
C VAL A 85 -4.36 13.45 8.91
N ILE A 86 -5.14 12.41 9.15
CA ILE A 86 -4.62 11.05 9.37
C ILE A 86 -4.63 10.33 8.02
N GLU A 87 -3.47 9.81 7.61
CA GLU A 87 -3.28 9.22 6.28
C GLU A 87 -2.22 8.12 6.27
N GLU A 88 -2.02 7.48 5.10
CA GLU A 88 -1.00 6.44 4.86
C GLU A 88 -1.06 5.23 5.82
N ILE A 89 -2.23 4.93 6.39
CA ILE A 89 -2.44 3.73 7.22
C ILE A 89 -2.43 2.50 6.32
N ARG A 90 -1.37 1.70 6.42
CA ARG A 90 -1.18 0.48 5.63
C ARG A 90 -0.34 -0.57 6.34
N LEU A 91 -0.51 -1.82 5.94
CA LEU A 91 0.38 -2.92 6.35
C LEU A 91 1.70 -2.80 5.58
N THR A 92 2.83 -2.84 6.28
CA THR A 92 4.17 -2.74 5.64
C THR A 92 4.92 -4.05 5.56
N GLU A 93 4.52 -5.04 6.35
CA GLU A 93 5.14 -6.36 6.39
C GLU A 93 4.18 -7.32 7.11
N LYS A 94 4.14 -8.59 6.67
CA LYS A 94 3.54 -9.69 7.42
C LYS A 94 4.32 -10.96 7.12
N SER A 95 4.70 -11.66 8.18
CA SER A 95 5.29 -12.99 8.11
C SER A 95 4.47 -13.99 8.93
N GLY A 96 4.42 -15.24 8.46
CA GLY A 96 3.69 -16.33 9.07
C GLY A 96 2.29 -16.57 8.48
N GLY A 97 1.86 -17.83 8.54
CA GLY A 97 0.61 -18.30 7.91
C GLY A 97 0.84 -18.89 6.52
N LYS A 98 -0.24 -19.05 5.73
CA LYS A 98 -0.17 -19.57 4.34
C LYS A 98 0.19 -18.50 3.30
N SER A 99 0.18 -17.22 3.68
CA SER A 99 0.41 -16.08 2.81
C SER A 99 1.30 -15.09 3.54
N ASP A 100 2.60 -15.13 3.27
CA ASP A 100 3.51 -14.06 3.60
C ASP A 100 3.20 -12.89 2.63
N TRP A 101 3.00 -11.69 3.19
CA TRP A 101 2.84 -10.49 2.36
C TRP A 101 4.21 -9.85 2.27
N GLU A 102 4.90 -10.11 1.16
CA GLU A 102 6.14 -9.43 0.79
C GLU A 102 5.93 -8.58 -0.47
N ARG A 103 6.71 -7.49 -0.56
CA ARG A 103 6.80 -6.60 -1.73
C ARG A 103 7.58 -7.26 -2.88
N ASP A 104 7.21 -8.48 -3.23
CA ASP A 104 7.94 -9.34 -4.15
C ASP A 104 7.02 -9.89 -5.25
N LEU A 105 7.52 -9.90 -6.48
CA LEU A 105 6.86 -10.43 -7.68
C LEU A 105 7.60 -11.68 -8.18
N SER A 106 8.32 -12.42 -7.33
CA SER A 106 8.95 -13.68 -7.74
C SER A 106 7.94 -14.64 -8.36
N GLY A 107 8.33 -15.23 -9.51
CA GLY A 107 7.49 -16.13 -10.30
C GLY A 107 6.33 -15.45 -11.05
N VAL A 108 6.13 -14.14 -10.91
CA VAL A 108 5.13 -13.41 -11.70
C VAL A 108 5.68 -13.14 -13.09
N ARG A 109 4.99 -13.63 -14.11
CA ARG A 109 5.32 -13.38 -15.51
C ARG A 109 4.68 -12.08 -16.00
N VAL A 110 5.52 -11.14 -16.45
CA VAL A 110 5.13 -9.78 -16.85
C VAL A 110 5.58 -9.48 -18.27
N ASN A 111 4.73 -8.81 -19.04
CA ASN A 111 5.10 -8.24 -20.33
C ASN A 111 4.99 -6.70 -20.26
N VAL A 112 5.97 -6.00 -20.81
CA VAL A 112 5.98 -4.54 -20.88
C VAL A 112 5.83 -4.10 -22.34
N LEU A 113 4.72 -3.44 -22.64
CA LEU A 113 4.40 -2.87 -23.94
C LEU A 113 4.59 -1.35 -23.87
N SER A 114 5.47 -0.81 -24.70
CA SER A 114 5.76 0.62 -24.77
C SER A 114 6.35 0.92 -26.15
N PRO A 115 5.94 2.02 -26.83
CA PRO A 115 6.57 2.49 -28.05
C PRO A 115 7.91 3.16 -27.76
N ARG A 116 8.13 3.60 -26.52
CA ARG A 116 9.35 4.23 -26.01
C ARG A 116 10.25 3.23 -25.33
N GLU A 117 11.43 3.01 -25.90
CA GLU A 117 12.43 2.05 -25.39
C GLU A 117 13.00 2.46 -24.03
N ASP A 118 13.24 3.76 -23.82
CA ASP A 118 13.75 4.31 -22.57
C ASP A 118 12.80 4.07 -21.39
N LEU A 119 11.50 4.34 -21.57
CA LEU A 119 10.49 4.08 -20.53
C LEU A 119 10.32 2.57 -20.28
N ARG A 120 10.45 1.75 -21.33
CA ARG A 120 10.42 0.29 -21.21
C ARG A 120 11.57 -0.23 -20.35
N GLU A 121 12.78 0.28 -20.56
CA GLU A 121 13.96 -0.09 -19.75
C GLU A 121 13.77 0.28 -18.28
N ILE A 122 13.25 1.48 -18.00
CA ILE A 122 12.93 1.93 -16.63
C ILE A 122 11.93 0.98 -15.97
N ALA A 123 10.83 0.68 -16.66
CA ALA A 123 9.79 -0.22 -16.16
C ALA A 123 10.33 -1.63 -15.87
N VAL A 124 11.11 -2.19 -16.79
CA VAL A 124 11.77 -3.50 -16.61
C VAL A 124 12.76 -3.45 -15.43
N GLY A 125 13.44 -2.33 -15.23
CA GLY A 125 14.32 -2.11 -14.08
C GLY A 125 13.58 -2.23 -12.75
N TYR A 126 12.41 -1.61 -12.62
CA TYR A 126 11.56 -1.76 -11.43
C TYR A 126 11.05 -3.19 -11.25
N LEU A 127 10.56 -3.82 -12.32
CA LEU A 127 10.06 -5.20 -12.27
C LEU A 127 11.14 -6.18 -11.83
N LYS A 128 12.39 -6.02 -12.30
CA LYS A 128 13.53 -6.83 -11.85
C LYS A 128 13.87 -6.62 -10.39
N LYS A 129 13.78 -5.39 -9.86
CA LYS A 129 13.96 -5.11 -8.43
C LYS A 129 12.91 -5.80 -7.57
N LEU A 130 11.73 -6.03 -8.14
CA LEU A 130 10.64 -6.79 -7.55
C LEU A 130 10.71 -8.29 -7.89
N SER A 131 11.81 -8.80 -8.44
CA SER A 131 11.98 -10.23 -8.81
C SER A 131 11.00 -10.78 -9.86
N ALA A 132 10.34 -9.93 -10.66
CA ALA A 132 9.42 -10.39 -11.69
C ALA A 132 10.12 -11.02 -12.90
N GLU A 133 9.47 -11.99 -13.56
CA GLU A 133 9.96 -12.66 -14.75
C GLU A 133 9.41 -12.01 -16.02
N ILE A 134 10.28 -11.50 -16.89
CA ILE A 134 9.84 -10.90 -18.15
C ILE A 134 9.53 -12.00 -19.17
N SER A 135 8.28 -12.07 -19.63
CA SER A 135 7.79 -13.12 -20.55
C SER A 135 6.77 -12.56 -21.54
N ARG A 136 6.72 -13.13 -22.75
CA ARG A 136 5.65 -12.85 -23.72
C ARG A 136 4.32 -13.51 -23.33
N ASP A 137 4.39 -14.66 -22.68
CA ASP A 137 3.26 -15.33 -22.03
C ASP A 137 3.21 -14.87 -20.57
N ALA A 138 2.49 -13.78 -20.33
CA ALA A 138 2.47 -13.05 -19.07
C ALA A 138 1.06 -13.03 -18.47
N HIS A 139 0.99 -13.03 -17.14
CA HIS A 139 -0.25 -12.85 -16.39
C HIS A 139 -0.51 -11.37 -16.06
N LEU A 140 0.53 -10.53 -16.11
CA LEU A 140 0.48 -9.08 -15.98
C LEU A 140 0.96 -8.42 -17.29
N LEU A 141 0.15 -7.51 -17.82
CA LEU A 141 0.53 -6.61 -18.89
C LEU A 141 0.73 -5.20 -18.34
N LEU A 142 1.94 -4.67 -18.48
CA LEU A 142 2.24 -3.27 -18.20
C LEU A 142 2.32 -2.52 -19.53
N ILE A 143 1.49 -1.50 -19.69
CA ILE A 143 1.31 -0.81 -20.95
C ILE A 143 1.58 0.67 -20.75
N LEU A 144 2.53 1.22 -21.50
CA LEU A 144 2.97 2.60 -21.41
C LEU A 144 2.53 3.35 -22.66
N GLY A 145 1.67 4.37 -22.50
CA GLY A 145 1.23 5.27 -23.57
C GLY A 145 0.31 4.69 -24.64
N GLU A 146 0.33 3.37 -24.86
CA GLU A 146 -0.52 2.73 -25.86
C GLU A 146 -2.00 2.67 -25.39
N PRO A 147 -2.95 2.97 -26.28
CA PRO A 147 -4.35 2.67 -26.02
C PRO A 147 -4.54 1.16 -25.84
N TYR A 148 -5.16 0.76 -24.73
CA TYR A 148 -5.52 -0.63 -24.50
C TYR A 148 -6.93 -0.72 -23.95
N ALA A 149 -7.73 -1.64 -24.50
CA ALA A 149 -9.09 -1.87 -24.06
C ALA A 149 -9.08 -2.77 -22.81
N LEU A 150 -9.60 -2.24 -21.71
CA LEU A 150 -9.89 -3.01 -20.51
C LEU A 150 -11.33 -3.54 -20.62
N GLU A 151 -11.50 -4.84 -20.39
CA GLU A 151 -12.83 -5.46 -20.32
C GLU A 151 -13.46 -5.23 -18.95
N GLU A 152 -12.64 -5.26 -17.90
CA GLU A 152 -13.05 -4.98 -16.52
C GLU A 152 -12.11 -3.95 -15.91
N ARG A 153 -12.65 -2.96 -15.20
CA ARG A 153 -11.86 -1.95 -14.47
C ARG A 153 -11.86 -2.26 -12.98
N ILE A 154 -10.69 -2.09 -12.35
CA ILE A 154 -10.51 -2.19 -10.90
C ILE A 154 -10.58 -0.79 -10.31
N SER A 155 -11.77 -0.20 -10.29
CA SER A 155 -11.98 1.21 -9.94
C SER A 155 -11.54 1.57 -8.52
N ALA A 156 -11.58 0.62 -7.58
CA ALA A 156 -11.08 0.84 -6.22
C ALA A 156 -9.57 1.14 -6.22
N PHE A 157 -8.78 0.37 -6.97
CA PHE A 157 -7.33 0.58 -7.02
C PHE A 157 -6.97 1.82 -7.85
N GLU A 158 -7.67 2.06 -8.97
CA GLU A 158 -7.53 3.31 -9.74
C GLU A 158 -7.78 4.55 -8.86
N SER A 159 -8.82 4.53 -8.02
CA SER A 159 -9.14 5.65 -7.12
C SER A 159 -8.03 5.89 -6.09
N VAL A 160 -7.43 4.82 -5.56
CA VAL A 160 -6.30 4.92 -4.63
C VAL A 160 -5.07 5.51 -5.31
N VAL A 161 -4.75 5.05 -6.52
CA VAL A 161 -3.61 5.56 -7.31
C VAL A 161 -3.81 7.03 -7.65
N ALA A 162 -4.99 7.41 -8.15
CA ALA A 162 -5.33 8.78 -8.49
C ALA A 162 -5.24 9.72 -7.28
N PHE A 163 -5.66 9.26 -6.10
CA PHE A 163 -5.59 10.04 -4.87
C PHE A 163 -4.14 10.32 -4.43
N HIS A 164 -3.26 9.33 -4.48
CA HIS A 164 -1.84 9.52 -4.13
C HIS A 164 -1.12 10.41 -5.16
N ASP A 165 -1.46 10.25 -6.43
CA ASP A 165 -0.90 11.03 -7.53
C ASP A 165 -1.29 12.52 -7.40
N PHE A 166 -2.57 12.80 -7.11
CA PHE A 166 -3.07 14.15 -6.85
C PHE A 166 -2.38 14.82 -5.65
N ARG A 167 -2.09 14.07 -4.58
CA ARG A 167 -1.36 14.61 -3.42
C ARG A 167 0.07 15.01 -3.75
N ARG A 168 0.74 14.22 -4.59
CA ARG A 168 2.13 14.47 -5.01
C ARG A 168 2.23 15.60 -6.04
N ASP A 169 1.30 15.66 -6.98
CA ASP A 169 1.23 16.69 -8.01
C ASP A 169 -0.24 17.10 -8.27
N PRO A 170 -0.73 18.14 -7.55
CA PRO A 170 -2.08 18.65 -7.74
C PRO A 170 -2.33 19.25 -9.13
N THR A 171 -1.26 19.61 -9.86
CA THR A 171 -1.33 20.26 -11.18
C THR A 171 -1.25 19.27 -12.35
N GLY A 172 -0.73 18.06 -12.12
CA GLY A 172 -0.61 16.96 -13.08
C GLY A 172 -1.86 16.06 -13.17
N ALA A 173 -3.01 16.52 -12.67
CA ALA A 173 -4.28 15.82 -12.75
C ALA A 173 -4.77 15.76 -14.21
N GLY A 174 -4.87 14.57 -14.80
CA GLY A 174 -5.48 14.40 -16.12
C GLY A 174 -5.02 13.21 -16.97
N SER A 175 -3.94 12.52 -16.60
CA SER A 175 -3.50 11.28 -17.24
C SER A 175 -3.54 10.13 -16.24
N GLU A 176 -4.73 9.56 -16.05
CA GLU A 176 -4.97 8.55 -15.02
C GLU A 176 -4.30 7.22 -15.38
N ILE A 177 -3.56 6.65 -14.44
CA ILE A 177 -3.16 5.24 -14.46
C ILE A 177 -4.45 4.42 -14.38
N ARG A 178 -4.66 3.52 -15.35
CA ARG A 178 -5.86 2.66 -15.41
C ARG A 178 -5.47 1.23 -15.15
N ILE A 179 -6.32 0.52 -14.44
CA ILE A 179 -6.02 -0.84 -13.98
C ILE A 179 -7.25 -1.69 -14.16
N GLY A 180 -7.06 -2.86 -14.76
CA GLY A 180 -8.17 -3.69 -15.16
C GLY A 180 -7.75 -5.09 -15.59
N ARG A 181 -8.68 -5.80 -16.20
CA ARG A 181 -8.44 -7.09 -16.83
C ARG A 181 -8.80 -7.04 -18.31
N ASP A 182 -8.05 -7.79 -19.11
CA ASP A 182 -8.35 -7.99 -20.53
C ASP A 182 -9.30 -9.19 -20.75
N ARG A 183 -9.55 -9.53 -22.02
CA ARG A 183 -10.40 -10.67 -22.41
C ARG A 183 -9.88 -12.03 -21.94
N GLU A 184 -8.59 -12.15 -21.73
CA GLU A 184 -7.94 -13.37 -21.25
C GLU A 184 -7.86 -13.39 -19.71
N GLY A 185 -8.41 -12.37 -19.04
CA GLY A 185 -8.40 -12.24 -17.59
C GLY A 185 -7.05 -11.81 -17.01
N ARG A 186 -6.09 -11.41 -17.86
CA ARG A 186 -4.77 -10.91 -17.42
C ARG A 186 -4.93 -9.56 -16.76
N LEU A 187 -4.17 -9.33 -15.69
CA LEU A 187 -4.10 -8.01 -15.07
C LEU A 187 -3.40 -7.05 -16.04
N VAL A 188 -3.99 -5.89 -16.27
CA VAL A 188 -3.45 -4.85 -17.15
C VAL A 188 -3.31 -3.56 -16.37
N VAL A 189 -2.12 -2.98 -16.41
CA VAL A 189 -1.80 -1.66 -15.85
C VAL A 189 -1.40 -0.74 -16.99
N LEU A 190 -2.21 0.28 -17.23
CA LEU A 190 -2.00 1.33 -18.20
C LEU A 190 -1.42 2.54 -17.49
N ILE A 191 -0.17 2.87 -17.81
CA ILE A 191 0.49 4.07 -17.30
C ILE A 191 0.66 5.05 -18.46
N PRO A 192 0.34 6.33 -18.28
CA PRO A 192 0.67 7.36 -19.27
C PRO A 192 2.16 7.35 -19.61
N GLU A 193 2.51 7.85 -20.80
CA GLU A 193 3.90 8.02 -21.24
C GLU A 193 4.62 9.13 -20.45
N SER A 194 4.94 8.85 -19.20
CA SER A 194 5.59 9.76 -18.27
C SER A 194 6.51 8.97 -17.35
N GLU A 195 7.79 9.36 -17.33
CA GLU A 195 8.76 8.78 -16.40
C GLU A 195 8.33 9.01 -14.94
N ASP A 196 7.80 10.19 -14.63
CA ASP A 196 7.35 10.53 -13.28
C ASP A 196 6.18 9.64 -12.83
N LYS A 197 5.18 9.43 -13.70
CA LYS A 197 4.06 8.52 -13.40
C LYS A 197 4.52 7.07 -13.25
N LEU A 198 5.45 6.63 -14.10
CA LEU A 198 6.03 5.29 -14.03
C LEU A 198 6.79 5.07 -12.71
N ARG A 199 7.66 6.02 -12.35
CA ARG A 199 8.43 6.04 -11.10
C ARG A 199 7.49 6.03 -9.89
N PHE A 200 6.54 6.97 -9.86
CA PHE A 200 5.52 7.05 -8.82
C PHE A 200 4.77 5.74 -8.64
N PHE A 201 4.32 5.14 -9.75
CA PHE A 201 3.57 3.88 -9.69
C PHE A 201 4.39 2.77 -9.04
N PHE A 202 5.64 2.57 -9.45
CA PHE A 202 6.44 1.48 -8.89
C PHE A 202 6.92 1.74 -7.46
N GLU A 203 7.28 2.97 -7.12
CA GLU A 203 7.70 3.35 -5.76
C GLU A 203 6.55 3.19 -4.75
N THR A 204 5.32 3.47 -5.18
CA THR A 204 4.15 3.47 -4.30
C THR A 204 3.41 2.14 -4.33
N PHE A 205 3.23 1.55 -5.51
CA PHE A 205 2.29 0.47 -5.77
C PHE A 205 2.92 -0.79 -6.37
N GLY A 206 4.23 -0.81 -6.68
CA GLY A 206 4.89 -1.94 -7.36
C GLY A 206 4.70 -3.28 -6.64
N GLY A 207 4.75 -3.29 -5.31
CA GLY A 207 4.55 -4.51 -4.51
C GLY A 207 3.08 -4.98 -4.41
N VAL A 208 2.11 -4.12 -4.75
CA VAL A 208 0.68 -4.44 -4.66
C VAL A 208 0.22 -5.29 -5.85
N LEU A 209 0.96 -5.26 -6.96
CA LEU A 209 0.64 -5.96 -8.20
C LEU A 209 0.40 -7.46 -8.00
N ARG A 210 1.15 -8.12 -7.10
CA ARG A 210 0.97 -9.55 -6.82
C ARG A 210 -0.42 -9.87 -6.27
N SER A 211 -0.95 -8.99 -5.42
CA SER A 211 -2.24 -9.20 -4.77
C SER A 211 -3.43 -9.08 -5.73
N LEU A 212 -3.20 -8.53 -6.93
CA LEU A 212 -4.22 -8.27 -7.95
C LEU A 212 -4.28 -9.35 -9.05
N LEU A 213 -3.28 -10.24 -9.10
CA LEU A 213 -3.18 -11.35 -10.06
C LEU A 213 -4.08 -12.51 -9.62
#